data_AF-A0A0B0D3X2-F1
#
_entry.id   AF-A0A0B0D3X2-F1
#
_cell.length_a   1.000
_cell.length_b   1.000
_cell.length_c   1.000
_cell.angle_alpha   90.00
_cell.angle_beta   90.00
_cell.angle_gamma   90.00
#
_symmetry.space_group_name_H-M   'P 1'
#
loop_
_entity.id
_entity.type
_entity.pdbx_description
1 polymer ?
#
loop_
_entity_poly.entity_id
_entity_poly.type
_entity_poly.pdbx_seq_one_letter_code
_entity_poly.pdbx_strand_id
1 'polypeptide(L)'
;MGVIKIGMPITLELQKRDQEKPEKYKCKLVDRHQTSISIDYPVNVRTKKTGFFLEGTEFQASFVGEDESVYKFDTEVIQRRKTNIPMIVLKFPGEKELVRIQRRKYVRVESSVDAVIKDNNHSLNTITHDISGGG
;
A
#
# COMPACT_ATOMS: atom_id res chain seq x y z
N MET A 1 -19.49 1.74 -3.30
CA MET A 1 -18.46 0.69 -3.18
C MET A 1 -17.42 1.18 -2.18
N GLY A 2 -16.97 0.32 -1.28
CA GLY A 2 -15.97 0.69 -0.29
C GLY A 2 -14.60 0.94 -0.90
N VAL A 3 -13.82 1.85 -0.31
CA VAL A 3 -12.51 2.29 -0.84
C VAL A 3 -11.45 1.18 -0.77
N ILE A 4 -11.62 0.23 0.15
CA ILE A 4 -10.74 -0.93 0.35
C ILE A 4 -11.44 -2.22 -0.09
N LYS A 5 -10.78 -2.97 -0.99
CA LYS A 5 -11.27 -4.18 -1.67
C LYS A 5 -10.32 -5.35 -1.47
N ILE A 6 -10.86 -6.56 -1.51
CA ILE A 6 -10.08 -7.81 -1.41
C ILE A 6 -9.06 -7.88 -2.55
N GLY A 7 -7.87 -8.39 -2.26
CA GLY A 7 -6.74 -8.48 -3.19
C GLY A 7 -5.87 -7.23 -3.26
N MET A 8 -6.31 -6.11 -2.67
CA MET A 8 -5.55 -4.87 -2.69
C MET A 8 -4.23 -5.00 -1.92
N PRO A 9 -3.11 -4.47 -2.46
CA PRO A 9 -1.86 -4.37 -1.72
C PRO A 9 -2.00 -3.40 -0.55
N ILE A 10 -1.53 -3.83 0.62
CA ILE A 10 -1.41 -3.02 1.84
C ILE A 10 0.05 -2.92 2.21
N THR A 11 0.49 -1.71 2.56
CA THR A 11 1.80 -1.44 3.15
C THR A 11 1.64 -1.18 4.64
N LEU A 12 2.35 -1.95 5.46
CA LEU A 12 2.45 -1.74 6.91
C LEU A 12 3.78 -1.06 7.23
N GLU A 13 3.73 0.01 8.00
CA GLU A 13 4.90 0.69 8.55
C GLU A 13 4.97 0.45 10.06
N LEU A 14 6.10 -0.10 10.51
CA LEU A 14 6.40 -0.36 11.91
C LEU A 14 7.52 0.57 12.37
N GLN A 15 7.20 1.48 13.29
CA GLN A 15 8.20 2.35 13.89
C GLN A 15 8.90 1.61 15.04
N LYS A 16 10.20 1.35 14.90
CA LYS A 16 11.04 0.82 15.98
C LYS A 16 11.71 1.98 16.71
N ARG A 17 11.81 1.88 18.05
CA ARG A 17 12.42 2.92 18.90
C ARG A 17 13.86 3.25 18.48
N ASP A 18 14.60 2.23 18.02
CA ASP A 18 16.03 2.36 17.72
C ASP A 18 16.33 2.64 16.24
N GLN A 19 15.30 2.96 15.42
CA GLN A 19 15.47 3.26 14.00
C GLN A 19 14.84 4.59 13.63
N GLU A 20 15.59 5.42 12.91
CA GLU A 20 15.10 6.71 12.39
C GLU A 20 13.99 6.52 11.34
N LYS A 21 14.05 5.44 10.56
CA LYS A 21 13.08 5.13 9.51
C LYS A 21 12.22 3.93 9.88
N PRO A 22 10.90 3.96 9.62
CA PRO A 22 10.04 2.82 9.89
C PRO A 22 10.39 1.64 8.97
N GLU A 23 10.25 0.43 9.49
CA GLU A 23 10.33 -0.78 8.69
C GLU A 23 9.04 -0.95 7.90
N LYS A 24 9.17 -1.21 6.60
CA LYS A 24 8.02 -1.36 5.69
C LYS A 24 7.82 -2.81 5.30
N TYR A 25 6.56 -3.23 5.30
CA TYR A 25 6.13 -4.55 4.89
C TYR A 25 5.00 -4.44 3.87
N LYS A 26 4.97 -5.35 2.90
CA LYS A 26 3.88 -5.46 1.92
C LYS A 26 3.12 -6.76 2.14
N CYS A 27 1.80 -6.65 2.08
CA CYS A 27 0.84 -7.75 2.18
C CYS A 27 -0.34 -7.47 1.24
N LYS A 28 -1.28 -8.40 1.15
CA LYS A 28 -2.53 -8.25 0.43
C LYS A 28 -3.71 -8.43 1.38
N LEU A 29 -4.77 -7.68 1.12
CA LEU A 29 -6.07 -7.90 1.78
C LEU A 29 -6.65 -9.24 1.31
N VAL A 30 -6.94 -10.12 2.25
CA VAL A 30 -7.52 -11.45 2.01
C VAL A 30 -9.02 -11.43 2.30
N ASP A 31 -9.43 -10.77 3.38
CA ASP A 31 -10.83 -10.70 3.79
C ASP A 31 -11.10 -9.41 4.57
N ARG A 32 -12.38 -9.03 4.67
CA ARG A 32 -12.81 -7.80 5.34
C ARG A 32 -14.08 -8.03 6.15
N HIS A 33 -14.07 -7.48 7.37
CA HIS A 33 -15.23 -7.37 8.23
C HIS A 33 -15.47 -5.89 8.61
N GLN A 34 -16.49 -5.63 9.43
CA GLN A 34 -16.85 -4.25 9.82
C GLN A 34 -15.73 -3.57 10.62
N THR A 35 -15.11 -4.28 11.55
CA THR A 35 -14.14 -3.74 12.54
C THR A 35 -12.74 -4.33 12.40
N SER A 36 -12.53 -5.18 11.40
CA SER A 36 -11.24 -5.83 11.15
C SER A 36 -11.04 -6.15 9.68
N ILE A 37 -9.79 -6.28 9.31
CA ILE A 37 -9.35 -6.78 8.01
C ILE A 37 -8.40 -7.94 8.22
N SER A 38 -8.37 -8.86 7.26
CA SER A 38 -7.43 -9.96 7.26
C SER A 38 -6.45 -9.82 6.11
N ILE A 39 -5.18 -10.01 6.39
CA ILE A 39 -4.09 -9.94 5.42
C ILE A 39 -3.33 -11.27 5.33
N ASP A 40 -2.69 -11.48 4.19
CA ASP A 40 -1.64 -12.50 4.08
C ASP A 40 -0.42 -12.09 4.91
N TYR A 41 0.56 -13.00 5.01
CA TYR A 41 1.73 -12.73 5.82
C TYR A 41 2.60 -11.61 5.21
N PRO A 42 2.83 -10.52 5.96
CA PRO A 42 3.54 -9.36 5.46
C PRO A 42 5.02 -9.65 5.18
N VAL A 43 5.51 -9.23 4.01
CA VAL A 43 6.89 -9.42 3.58
C VAL A 43 7.65 -8.11 3.68
N ASN A 44 8.79 -8.11 4.37
CA ASN A 44 9.62 -6.91 4.52
C ASN A 44 10.12 -6.42 3.15
N VAL A 45 9.93 -5.14 2.85
CA VAL A 45 10.24 -4.56 1.53
C VAL A 45 11.74 -4.63 1.22
N ARG A 46 12.59 -4.49 2.24
CA ARG A 46 14.06 -4.49 2.13
C ARG A 46 14.63 -5.89 2.17
N THR A 47 14.33 -6.66 3.22
CA THR A 47 14.97 -7.97 3.46
C THR A 47 14.30 -9.12 2.73
N LYS A 48 13.09 -8.91 2.17
CA LYS A 48 12.25 -9.94 1.56
C LYS A 48 11.86 -11.10 2.48
N LYS A 49 12.10 -10.97 3.77
CA LYS A 49 11.72 -11.96 4.77
C LYS A 49 10.28 -11.73 5.24
N THR A 50 9.57 -12.81 5.49
CA THR A 50 8.25 -12.78 6.13
C THR A 50 8.35 -12.20 7.53
N GLY A 51 7.51 -11.21 7.83
CA GLY A 51 7.34 -10.62 9.15
C GLY A 51 6.43 -11.48 10.02
N PHE A 52 6.87 -11.74 11.25
CA PHE A 52 6.08 -12.40 12.27
C PHE A 52 5.84 -11.41 13.39
N PHE A 53 4.56 -11.11 13.63
CA PHE A 53 4.16 -10.09 14.59
C PHE A 53 3.26 -10.70 15.66
N LEU A 54 3.42 -10.20 16.89
CA LEU A 54 2.64 -10.62 18.04
C LEU A 54 1.34 -9.81 18.09
N GLU A 55 0.35 -10.34 18.82
CA GLU A 55 -0.87 -9.61 19.14
C GLU A 55 -0.53 -8.31 19.89
N GLY A 56 -1.24 -7.23 19.57
CA GLY A 56 -0.94 -5.88 20.04
C GLY A 56 0.19 -5.16 19.30
N THR A 57 0.84 -5.77 18.29
CA THR A 57 1.79 -5.01 17.46
C THR A 57 1.05 -3.94 16.67
N GLU A 58 1.40 -2.68 16.89
CA GLU A 58 0.83 -1.53 16.20
C GLU A 58 1.54 -1.23 14.87
N PHE A 59 0.76 -0.81 13.87
CA PHE A 59 1.25 -0.39 12.56
C PHE A 59 0.50 0.84 12.08
N GLN A 60 1.18 1.64 11.27
CA GLN A 60 0.50 2.52 10.32
C GLN A 60 0.30 1.75 9.01
N ALA A 61 -0.94 1.49 8.65
CA ALA A 61 -1.30 0.83 7.40
C ALA A 61 -1.60 1.86 6.31
N SER A 62 -1.30 1.51 5.07
CA SER A 62 -1.64 2.32 3.90
C SER A 62 -1.92 1.48 2.66
N PHE A 63 -2.81 2.01 1.80
CA PHE A 63 -3.11 1.42 0.50
C PHE A 63 -3.44 2.52 -0.52
N VAL A 64 -3.44 2.17 -1.80
CA VAL A 64 -3.81 3.09 -2.90
C VAL A 64 -5.23 2.75 -3.32
N GLY A 65 -6.15 3.71 -3.22
CA GLY A 65 -7.54 3.55 -3.64
C GLY A 65 -7.70 3.58 -5.16
N GLU A 66 -8.92 3.32 -5.63
CA GLU A 66 -9.26 3.37 -7.07
C GLU A 66 -9.17 4.79 -7.65
N ASP A 67 -9.31 5.80 -6.79
CA ASP A 67 -9.09 7.21 -7.12
C ASP A 67 -7.60 7.61 -7.13
N GLU A 68 -6.72 6.61 -7.11
CA GLU A 68 -5.26 6.69 -7.01
C GLU A 68 -4.71 7.46 -5.80
N SER A 69 -5.58 7.82 -4.84
CA SER A 69 -5.18 8.49 -3.61
C SER A 69 -4.67 7.47 -2.61
N VAL A 70 -3.74 7.91 -1.75
CA VAL A 70 -3.23 7.06 -0.68
C VAL A 70 -4.15 7.20 0.52
N TYR A 71 -4.62 6.09 1.06
CA TYR A 71 -5.37 6.06 2.31
C TYR A 71 -4.50 5.49 3.41
N LYS A 72 -4.54 6.12 4.59
CA LYS A 72 -3.79 5.70 5.78
C LYS A 72 -4.72 5.51 6.97
N PHE A 73 -4.34 4.57 7.84
CA PHE A 73 -5.00 4.35 9.12
C PHE A 73 -4.06 3.64 10.08
N ASP A 74 -4.25 3.87 11.38
CA ASP A 74 -3.56 3.13 12.42
C ASP A 74 -4.29 1.82 12.71
N THR A 75 -3.52 0.77 13.01
CA THR A 75 -4.03 -0.57 13.25
C THR A 75 -3.17 -1.32 14.25
N GLU A 76 -3.73 -2.37 14.83
CA GLU A 76 -3.04 -3.32 15.68
C GLU A 76 -3.31 -4.76 15.21
N VAL A 77 -2.37 -5.67 15.50
CA VAL A 77 -2.58 -7.10 15.31
C VAL A 77 -3.54 -7.61 16.38
N ILE A 78 -4.73 -8.05 15.95
CA ILE A 78 -5.71 -8.66 16.84
C ILE A 78 -5.32 -10.11 17.12
N GLN A 79 -5.09 -10.89 16.06
CA GLN A 79 -4.80 -12.32 16.18
C GLN A 79 -4.20 -12.87 14.88
N ARG A 80 -3.60 -14.05 14.98
CA ARG A 80 -3.20 -14.86 13.81
C ARG A 80 -4.21 -15.99 13.64
N ARG A 81 -4.72 -16.20 12.43
CA ARG A 81 -5.63 -17.31 12.12
C ARG A 81 -4.95 -18.31 11.20
N LYS A 82 -5.12 -19.59 11.53
CA LYS A 82 -4.77 -20.72 10.67
C LYS A 82 -6.08 -21.33 10.16
N THR A 83 -6.61 -20.77 9.08
CA THR A 83 -7.66 -21.41 8.27
C THR A 83 -6.98 -22.18 7.14
N ASN A 84 -7.56 -22.23 5.93
CA ASN A 84 -6.91 -22.84 4.75
C ASN A 84 -5.61 -22.12 4.35
N ILE A 85 -5.48 -20.82 4.67
CA ILE A 85 -4.27 -20.03 4.43
C ILE A 85 -3.93 -19.27 5.72
N PRO A 86 -2.66 -19.27 6.17
CA PRO A 86 -2.24 -18.48 7.32
C PRO A 86 -2.48 -16.98 7.07
N MET A 87 -3.17 -16.31 8.00
CA MET A 87 -3.55 -14.90 7.88
C MET A 87 -3.38 -14.15 9.20
N ILE A 88 -3.16 -12.85 9.10
CA ILE A 88 -3.11 -11.93 10.24
C ILE A 88 -4.37 -11.07 10.23
N VAL A 89 -5.08 -11.02 11.35
CA VAL A 89 -6.25 -10.16 11.54
C VAL A 89 -5.78 -8.85 12.18
N LEU A 90 -6.09 -7.76 11.50
CA LEU A 90 -5.76 -6.39 11.89
C LEU A 90 -7.05 -5.63 12.25
N LYS A 91 -6.97 -4.75 13.23
CA LYS A 91 -8.07 -3.81 13.53
C LYS A 91 -8.31 -2.87 12.36
N PHE A 92 -9.57 -2.60 12.07
CA PHE A 92 -9.94 -1.69 11.00
C PHE A 92 -10.87 -0.62 11.56
N PRO A 93 -10.48 0.67 11.53
CA PRO A 93 -11.29 1.75 12.11
C PRO A 93 -12.52 2.10 11.25
N GLY A 94 -12.67 1.48 10.09
CA GLY A 94 -13.75 1.79 9.15
C GLY A 94 -13.36 2.88 8.14
N GLU A 95 -14.17 3.02 7.10
CA GLU A 95 -13.83 3.90 5.97
C GLU A 95 -13.86 5.39 6.32
N LYS A 96 -14.69 5.78 7.29
CA LYS A 96 -14.85 7.18 7.71
C LYS A 96 -13.63 7.71 8.46
N GLU A 97 -12.84 6.82 9.05
CA GLU A 97 -11.65 7.15 9.83
C GLU A 97 -10.36 7.07 9.01
N LEU A 98 -10.47 6.75 7.71
CA LEU A 98 -9.31 6.73 6.83
C LEU A 98 -8.82 8.14 6.50
N VAL A 99 -7.53 8.37 6.68
CA VAL A 99 -6.87 9.60 6.26
C VAL A 99 -6.52 9.50 4.78
N ARG A 100 -7.22 10.27 3.94
CA ARG A 100 -6.93 10.38 2.50
C ARG A 100 -5.80 11.39 2.26
N ILE A 101 -4.76 10.96 1.56
CA ILE A 101 -3.57 11.74 1.21
C ILE A 101 -3.48 11.84 -0.30
N GLN A 102 -3.67 13.06 -0.82
CA GLN A 102 -3.39 13.37 -2.22
C GLN A 102 -1.90 13.70 -2.36
N ARG A 103 -1.14 12.77 -2.95
CA ARG A 103 0.32 12.89 -3.11
C ARG A 103 0.75 13.56 -4.43
N ARG A 104 -0.15 13.64 -5.42
CA ARG A 104 0.17 14.24 -6.73
C ARG A 104 -0.14 15.75 -6.68
N LYS A 105 0.86 16.56 -7.06
CA LYS A 105 0.70 18.01 -7.19
C LYS A 105 0.00 18.41 -8.51
N TYR A 106 0.16 17.61 -9.55
CA TYR A 106 -0.38 17.86 -10.88
C TYR A 106 -1.35 16.75 -11.28
N VAL A 107 -2.43 17.15 -11.94
CA VAL A 107 -3.38 16.23 -12.57
C VAL A 107 -2.69 15.50 -13.71
N ARG A 108 -2.96 14.19 -13.81
CA ARG A 108 -2.54 13.35 -14.93
C ARG A 108 -3.71 13.17 -15.88
N VAL A 109 -3.41 13.20 -17.18
CA VAL A 109 -4.36 12.89 -18.24
C VAL A 109 -3.82 11.68 -18.99
N GLU A 110 -4.64 10.64 -19.12
CA GLU A 110 -4.33 9.49 -19.99
C GLU A 110 -4.28 9.96 -21.43
N SER A 111 -3.07 10.02 -21.98
CA SER A 111 -2.79 10.60 -23.29
C SER A 111 -1.60 9.87 -23.91
N SER A 112 -1.81 9.30 -25.10
CA SER A 112 -0.77 8.68 -25.91
C SER A 112 -0.19 9.69 -26.88
N VAL A 113 0.95 10.26 -26.51
CA VAL A 113 1.70 11.22 -27.32
C VAL A 113 3.05 10.61 -27.68
N ASP A 114 3.49 10.84 -28.92
CA ASP A 114 4.82 10.42 -29.38
C ASP A 114 5.91 11.09 -28.54
N ALA A 115 6.85 10.28 -28.05
CA ALA A 115 7.97 10.72 -27.25
C ALA A 115 9.27 10.07 -27.74
N VAL A 116 10.38 10.80 -27.61
CA VAL A 116 11.72 10.29 -27.92
C VAL A 116 12.58 10.44 -26.68
N ILE A 117 13.03 9.32 -26.12
CA ILE A 117 14.00 9.29 -25.03
C ILE A 117 15.39 9.29 -25.64
N LYS A 118 16.19 10.32 -25.36
CA LYS A 118 17.57 10.44 -25.84
C LYS A 118 18.55 10.38 -24.68
N ASP A 119 19.59 9.57 -24.84
CA ASP A 119 20.82 9.60 -24.06
C ASP A 119 22.00 9.84 -25.04
N ASN A 120 23.21 10.10 -24.54
CA ASN A 120 24.38 10.54 -25.31
C ASN A 120 24.66 9.68 -26.55
N ASN A 121 24.35 8.38 -26.52
CA ASN A 121 24.60 7.48 -27.64
C ASN A 121 23.33 6.81 -28.23
N HIS A 122 22.18 6.92 -27.55
CA HIS A 122 21.01 6.08 -27.82
C HIS A 122 19.75 6.93 -27.95
N SER A 123 18.85 6.55 -28.87
CA SER A 123 17.54 7.16 -29.04
C SER A 123 16.47 6.08 -29.07
N LEU A 124 15.41 6.26 -28.28
CA LEU A 124 14.26 5.36 -28.24
C LEU A 124 12.99 6.15 -28.54
N ASN A 125 12.34 5.83 -29.65
CA ASN A 125 11.00 6.31 -29.95
C ASN A 125 9.99 5.47 -29.17
N THR A 126 9.04 6.13 -28.51
CA THR A 126 8.02 5.50 -27.68
C THR A 126 6.77 6.39 -27.64
N ILE A 127 5.76 5.96 -26.90
CA ILE A 127 4.57 6.76 -26.60
C ILE A 127 4.39 6.89 -25.08
N THR A 128 3.76 7.97 -24.64
CA THR A 128 3.37 8.15 -23.24
C THR A 128 2.13 7.30 -22.90
N HIS A 129 2.01 6.92 -21.63
CA HIS A 129 0.78 6.34 -21.09
C HIS A 129 -0.14 7.43 -20.50
N ASP A 130 0.45 8.31 -19.67
CA ASP A 130 -0.19 9.51 -19.14
C ASP A 130 0.80 10.69 -19.18
N ILE A 131 0.29 11.91 -19.02
CA ILE A 131 1.09 13.14 -18.92
C ILE A 131 0.56 14.00 -17.77
N SER A 132 1.45 14.66 -17.03
CA SER A 132 1.10 15.66 -16.01
C SER A 132 1.90 16.95 -16.17
N GLY A 133 1.48 18.02 -15.48
CA GLY A 133 2.24 19.28 -15.42
C GLY A 133 3.63 19.18 -14.78
N GLY A 134 3.95 18.05 -14.13
CA GLY A 134 5.28 17.77 -13.57
C GLY A 134 6.05 16.66 -14.31
N GLY A 135 5.50 16.17 -15.43
CA GLY A 135 5.99 14.98 -16.15
C GLY A 135 5.19 13.72 -15.89
#